data_AF-A0A392VVE5-F1
#
_entry.id   AF-A0A392VVE5-F1
#
_cell.length_a   1.000
_cell.length_b   1.000
_cell.length_c   1.000
_cell.angle_alpha   90.00
_cell.angle_beta   90.00
_cell.angle_gamma   90.00
#
_symmetry.space_group_name_H-M   'P 1'
#
loop_
_entity.id
_entity.type
_entity.pdbx_description
1 polymer ?
#
loop_
_entity_poly.entity_id
_entity_poly.type
_entity_poly.pdbx_seq_one_letter_code
_entity_poly.pdbx_strand_id
1 'polypeptide(L)' 'HPKDKDVCFKLDATDEAIMVVTKQVHKPSPIEQALMNALDDLDSDEEDEMGECLKELDAFEEVSPLEA' A
#
# COMPACT_ATOMS: atom_id res chain seq x y z
N HIS A 1 -15.03 1.82 20.85
CA HIS A 1 -16.48 1.87 20.54
C HIS A 1 -16.65 1.94 19.02
N PRO A 2 -17.70 1.39 18.37
CA PRO A 2 -17.87 1.48 16.90
C PRO A 2 -17.92 2.90 16.30
N LYS A 3 -17.93 3.93 17.15
CA LYS A 3 -17.97 5.36 16.80
C LYS A 3 -16.58 6.03 16.83
N ASP A 4 -15.55 5.31 17.28
CA ASP A 4 -14.19 5.86 17.40
C ASP A 4 -13.34 5.63 16.14
N LYS A 5 -13.85 4.87 15.16
CA LYS A 5 -13.07 4.43 14.00
C LYS A 5 -12.55 5.59 13.14
N ASP A 6 -13.32 6.68 13.05
CA ASP A 6 -12.96 7.85 12.23
C ASP A 6 -12.27 8.98 13.03
N VAL A 7 -12.14 8.83 14.35
CA VAL A 7 -11.64 9.90 15.24
C VAL A 7 -10.23 9.60 15.77
N CYS A 8 -9.78 8.35 15.68
CA CYS A 8 -8.58 7.91 16.37
C CYS A 8 -7.26 8.40 15.72
N PHE A 9 -7.24 8.80 14.45
CA PHE A 9 -6.00 9.09 13.71
C PHE A 9 -6.09 10.25 12.71
N LYS A 10 -6.87 11.30 13.00
CA LYS A 10 -6.77 12.52 12.19
C LYS A 10 -5.54 13.29 12.62
N LEU A 11 -4.45 13.15 11.87
CA LEU A 11 -3.31 14.04 11.98
C LEU A 11 -3.76 15.46 11.57
N ASP A 12 -3.39 16.47 12.36
CA ASP A 12 -3.55 17.84 11.90
C ASP A 12 -2.37 18.26 11.02
N ALA A 13 -2.52 19.42 10.34
CA ALA A 13 -1.49 19.91 9.43
C ALA A 13 -0.12 20.16 10.11
N THR A 14 -0.12 20.40 11.42
CA THR A 14 1.11 20.56 12.21
C THR A 14 1.77 19.21 12.44
N ASP A 15 1.00 18.20 12.82
CA ASP A 15 1.51 16.83 12.98
C ASP A 15 2.08 16.31 11.66
N GLU A 16 1.45 16.61 10.52
CA GLU A 16 1.94 16.20 9.19
C GLU A 16 3.28 16.84 8.88
N ALA A 17 3.40 18.15 9.14
CA ALA A 17 4.64 18.90 8.95
C ALA A 17 5.77 18.36 9.85
N ILE A 18 5.47 18.04 11.12
CA ILE A 18 6.43 17.44 12.05
C ILE A 18 6.88 16.08 11.53
N MET A 19 5.96 15.24 11.04
CA MET A 19 6.28 13.92 10.53
C MET A 19 7.18 13.98 9.30
N VAL A 20 6.94 14.93 8.38
CA VAL A 20 7.79 15.18 7.20
C VAL A 20 9.20 15.62 7.59
N VAL A 21 9.33 16.52 8.56
CA VAL A 21 10.64 16.97 9.06
C VAL A 21 11.36 15.83 9.78
N THR A 22 10.63 15.06 10.58
CA THR A 22 11.20 13.91 11.33
C THR A 22 11.74 12.85 10.37
N LYS A 23 11.02 12.54 9.29
CA LYS A 23 11.51 11.63 8.24
C LYS A 23 12.82 12.10 7.59
N GLN A 24 13.02 13.41 7.43
CA GLN A 24 14.25 13.96 6.82
C GLN A 24 15.48 13.89 7.74
N VAL A 25 15.28 13.99 9.05
CA VAL A 25 16.38 13.95 10.04
C VAL A 25 16.62 12.55 10.61
N HIS A 26 15.66 11.64 10.43
CA HIS A 26 15.75 10.28 10.93
C HIS A 26 16.68 9.44 10.07
N LYS A 27 17.59 8.71 10.73
CA LYS A 27 18.36 7.65 10.08
C LYS A 27 17.60 6.33 10.26
N PRO A 28 17.01 5.77 9.20
CA PRO A 28 16.25 4.53 9.31
C PRO A 28 17.12 3.39 9.85
N SER A 29 16.53 2.58 10.71
CA SER A 29 17.13 1.32 11.11
C SER A 29 17.27 0.39 9.90
N PRO A 30 18.13 -0.65 9.97
CA PRO A 30 18.28 -1.59 8.86
C PRO A 30 16.97 -2.24 8.40
N ILE A 31 16.03 -2.50 9.32
CA ILE A 31 14.72 -3.07 8.99
C ILE A 31 13.79 -2.04 8.33
N GLU A 32 13.77 -0.81 8.83
CA GLU A 32 12.97 0.27 8.22
C GLU A 32 13.48 0.60 6.81
N GLN A 33 14.81 0.62 6.60
CA GLN A 33 15.40 0.84 5.29
C GLN A 33 15.04 -0.30 4.32
N ALA A 34 15.11 -1.56 4.77
CA ALA A 34 14.73 -2.69 3.94
C ALA A 34 13.25 -2.64 3.53
N LEU A 35 12.37 -2.22 4.44
CA LEU A 35 10.95 -2.05 4.14
C LEU A 35 10.69 -0.87 3.18
N MET A 36 11.37 0.27 3.36
CA MET A 36 11.26 1.40 2.44
C MET A 36 11.73 1.02 1.04
N ASN A 37 12.88 0.37 0.92
CA ASN A 37 13.40 -0.08 -0.37
C ASN A 37 12.45 -1.07 -1.04
N ALA A 38 11.88 -2.02 -0.30
CA ALA A 38 10.92 -2.97 -0.86
C ALA A 38 9.63 -2.28 -1.36
N LEU A 39 9.27 -1.11 -0.82
CA LEU A 39 8.15 -0.30 -1.30
C LEU A 39 8.54 0.58 -2.48
N ASP A 40 9.78 1.09 -2.52
CA ASP A 40 10.30 1.84 -3.65
C ASP A 40 10.59 0.94 -4.87
N ASP A 41 10.94 -0.33 -4.61
CA ASP A 41 11.16 -1.37 -5.62
C ASP A 41 9.84 -1.88 -6.22
N LEU A 42 8.70 -1.63 -5.57
CA LEU A 42 7.37 -1.86 -6.15
C LEU A 42 7.09 -0.71 -7.13
N ASP A 43 7.61 -0.87 -8.35
CA ASP A 43 7.49 0.14 -9.40
C ASP A 43 6.02 0.30 -9.81
N SER A 44 5.64 1.53 -10.16
CA SER A 44 4.30 1.81 -10.71
C SER A 44 4.04 0.94 -11.94
N ASP A 45 5.09 0.61 -12.70
CA ASP A 45 5.02 -0.28 -13.85
C ASP A 45 4.64 -1.72 -13.46
N GLU A 46 5.15 -2.25 -12.33
CA GLU A 46 4.80 -3.57 -11.82
C GLU A 46 3.36 -3.61 -11.25
N GLU A 47 2.93 -2.53 -10.60
CA GLU A 47 1.54 -2.36 -10.15
C GLU A 47 0.57 -2.29 -11.34
N ASP A 48 0.94 -1.56 -12.39
CA ASP A 48 0.17 -1.45 -13.63
C ASP A 48 0.10 -2.80 -14.36
N GLU A 49 1.21 -3.55 -14.44
CA GLU A 49 1.25 -4.90 -15.02
C GLU A 49 0.32 -5.87 -14.27
N MET A 50 0.33 -5.84 -12.92
CA MET A 50 -0.62 -6.61 -12.12
C MET A 50 -2.08 -6.19 -12.38
N GLY A 51 -2.32 -4.89 -12.53
CA GLY A 51 -3.64 -4.35 -12.86
C GLY A 51 -4.18 -4.83 -14.21
N GLU A 52 -3.34 -4.88 -15.25
CA GLU A 52 -3.71 -5.45 -16.55
C GLU A 52 -3.97 -6.95 -16.48
N CYS A 53 -3.12 -7.71 -15.77
CA CYS A 53 -3.34 -9.15 -15.55
C CYS A 53 -4.68 -9.43 -14.86
N LEU A 54 -5.06 -8.62 -13.87
CA LEU A 54 -6.37 -8.76 -13.20
C LEU A 54 -7.53 -8.48 -14.14
N LYS A 55 -7.43 -7.48 -15.02
CA LYS A 55 -8.47 -7.19 -16.03
C LYS A 55 -8.62 -8.34 -17.01
N GLU A 56 -7.51 -8.94 -17.44
CA GLU A 56 -7.54 -10.13 -18.29
C GLU A 56 -8.22 -11.29 -17.57
N LEU A 57 -7.86 -11.55 -16.31
CA LEU A 57 -8.47 -12.59 -15.48
C LEU A 57 -9.99 -12.42 -15.32
N ASP A 58 -10.45 -11.20 -15.05
CA ASP A 58 -11.88 -10.87 -14.94
C ASP A 58 -12.63 -11.01 -16.29
N ALA A 59 -11.91 -10.87 -17.41
CA ALA A 59 -12.50 -11.05 -18.73
C ALA A 59 -12.70 -12.52 -19.11
N PHE A 60 -12.04 -13.47 -18.41
CA PHE A 60 -12.30 -14.88 -18.60
C PHE A 60 -13.60 -15.29 -17.92
N GLU A 61 -14.44 -16.03 -18.64
CA GLU A 61 -15.64 -16.62 -18.07
C GLU A 61 -15.24 -17.74 -17.10
N GLU A 62 -15.83 -17.74 -15.90
CA GLU A 62 -15.54 -18.75 -14.87
C GLU A 62 -15.85 -20.15 -15.42
N VAL A 63 -14.81 -20.95 -15.63
CA VAL A 63 -14.97 -22.33 -16.05
C VAL A 63 -15.51 -23.12 -14.86
N SER A 64 -16.81 -23.41 -14.90
CA SER A 64 -17.43 -24.31 -13.94
C SER A 64 -16.70 -25.66 -13.99
N PRO A 65 -16.32 -26.26 -12.84
CA PRO A 65 -15.75 -27.58 -12.81
C PRO A 65 -16.68 -28.54 -13.58
N LEU A 66 -16.13 -29.28 -14.53
CA LEU A 66 -16.86 -30.39 -15.16
C LEU A 66 -17.25 -31.35 -14.02
N GLU A 67 -18.55 -31.43 -13.73
CA GLU A 67 -19.05 -32.34 -12.70
C GLU A 67 -18.60 -33.76 -13.02
N ALA A 68 -17.98 -34.40 -12.02
CA ALA A 68 -17.38 -35.73 -12.11
C ALA A 68 -18.41 -36.85 -11.97
#